data_AF-A0A927HFZ5-F1
#
_entry.id   AF-A0A927HFZ5-F1
#
_cell.length_a   1.000
_cell.length_b   1.000
_cell.length_c   1.000
_cell.angle_alpha   90.00
_cell.angle_beta   90.00
_cell.angle_gamma   90.00
#
_symmetry.space_group_name_H-M   'P 1'
#
loop_
_entity.id
_entity.type
_entity.pdbx_description
1 polymer ?
#
loop_
_entity_poly.entity_id
_entity_poly.type
_entity_poly.pdbx_seq_one_letter_code
_entity_poly.pdbx_strand_id
1 'polypeptide(L)'
;MRLIAAIMTLLALAASGLAGQRLHATLTEPSLPEEVVLVAPATASDAPSTVTAEPPRKWPALFGEIEPPTPQPPVTEPQPPAPVVEPQPPRPPIESLGFRLRGVVRADDTVWAMVSHPTGEQVFRVGDELLEGVVIERIDEQGLWIDNGKDDLTLLGFVTE
;
A
#
# COMPACT_ATOMS: atom_id res chain seq x y z
N MET A 1 -34.43 -36.15 29.91
CA MET A 1 -33.10 -35.93 29.24
C MET A 1 -33.22 -35.35 27.83
N ARG A 2 -34.08 -35.89 26.95
CA ARG A 2 -34.23 -35.37 25.57
C ARG A 2 -34.71 -33.92 25.44
N LEU A 3 -35.59 -33.46 26.34
CA LEU A 3 -36.08 -32.07 26.36
C LEU A 3 -34.96 -31.05 26.64
N ILE A 4 -34.08 -31.37 27.58
CA ILE A 4 -32.96 -30.49 27.95
C ILE A 4 -32.00 -30.35 26.77
N ALA A 5 -31.71 -31.45 26.05
CA ALA A 5 -30.89 -31.42 24.85
C ALA A 5 -31.51 -30.50 23.78
N ALA A 6 -32.81 -30.62 23.52
CA ALA A 6 -33.49 -29.76 22.54
C ALA A 6 -33.42 -28.27 22.91
N ILE A 7 -33.59 -27.94 24.19
CA ILE A 7 -33.47 -26.55 24.68
C ILE A 7 -32.04 -26.04 24.53
N MET A 8 -31.04 -26.86 24.88
CA MET A 8 -29.62 -26.50 24.73
C MET A 8 -29.24 -26.29 23.27
N THR A 9 -29.75 -27.12 22.35
CA THR A 9 -29.52 -26.94 20.91
C THR A 9 -30.12 -25.65 20.39
N LEU A 10 -31.35 -25.30 20.81
CA LEU A 10 -31.96 -24.02 20.44
C LEU A 10 -31.19 -22.82 21.00
N LEU A 11 -30.72 -22.90 22.24
CA LEU A 11 -29.87 -21.87 22.85
C LEU A 11 -28.55 -21.70 22.11
N ALA A 12 -27.88 -22.80 21.77
CA ALA A 12 -26.64 -22.77 21.00
C ALA A 12 -26.87 -22.11 19.63
N LEU A 13 -27.95 -22.47 18.94
CA LEU A 13 -28.29 -21.91 17.64
C LEU A 13 -28.58 -20.40 17.72
N ALA A 14 -29.30 -19.96 18.76
CA ALA A 14 -29.56 -18.54 19.01
C ALA A 14 -28.26 -17.78 19.31
N ALA A 15 -27.36 -18.35 20.11
CA ALA A 15 -26.06 -17.74 20.42
C ALA A 15 -25.17 -17.61 19.17
N SER A 16 -25.12 -18.63 18.31
CA SER A 16 -24.40 -18.59 17.03
C SER A 16 -24.96 -17.50 16.11
N GLY A 17 -26.29 -17.36 16.03
CA GLY A 17 -26.92 -16.29 15.25
C GLY A 17 -26.55 -14.89 15.77
N LEU A 18 -26.58 -14.70 17.09
CA LEU A 18 -26.21 -13.42 17.71
C LEU A 18 -24.74 -13.07 17.49
N ALA A 19 -23.84 -14.05 17.59
CA ALA A 19 -22.41 -13.86 17.33
C ALA A 19 -22.15 -13.46 15.87
N GLY A 20 -22.82 -14.12 14.91
CA GLY A 20 -22.75 -13.76 13.49
C GLY A 20 -23.25 -12.34 13.22
N GLN A 21 -24.36 -11.94 13.86
CA GLN A 21 -24.88 -10.58 13.73
C GLN A 21 -23.91 -9.52 14.27
N ARG A 22 -23.26 -9.80 15.41
CA ARG A 22 -22.24 -8.90 15.98
C ARG A 22 -21.03 -8.76 15.06
N LEU A 23 -20.54 -9.86 14.50
CA LEU A 23 -19.45 -9.84 13.53
C LEU A 23 -19.81 -9.04 12.28
N HIS A 24 -21.01 -9.27 11.73
CA HIS A 24 -21.50 -8.52 10.58
C HIS A 24 -21.56 -7.01 10.87
N ALA A 25 -22.03 -6.62 12.06
CA ALA A 25 -22.04 -5.21 12.46
C ALA A 25 -20.62 -4.64 12.47
N THR A 26 -19.65 -5.30 13.10
CA THR A 26 -18.25 -4.84 13.12
C THR A 26 -17.62 -4.73 11.73
N LEU A 27 -17.94 -5.65 10.82
CA LEU A 27 -17.42 -5.61 9.44
C LEU A 27 -18.07 -4.52 8.58
N THR A 28 -19.32 -4.15 8.89
CA THR A 28 -20.09 -3.17 8.10
C THR A 28 -19.96 -1.76 8.65
N GLU A 29 -19.61 -1.60 9.93
CA GLU A 29 -19.33 -0.30 10.50
C GLU A 29 -18.03 0.23 9.90
N PRO A 30 -18.08 1.33 9.11
CA PRO A 30 -16.86 1.96 8.65
C PRO A 30 -16.14 2.50 9.89
N SER A 31 -14.99 1.91 10.20
CA SER A 31 -14.09 2.44 11.23
C SER A 31 -13.63 3.81 10.78
N LEU A 32 -14.29 4.87 11.26
CA LEU A 32 -13.72 6.21 11.27
C LEU A 32 -12.39 6.07 12.02
N PRO A 33 -11.28 6.60 11.47
CA PRO A 33 -9.99 6.50 12.14
C PRO A 33 -10.16 7.07 13.55
N GLU A 34 -10.04 6.18 14.53
CA GLU A 34 -9.90 6.53 15.93
C GLU A 34 -8.68 7.45 15.96
N GLU A 35 -8.94 8.75 16.12
CA GLU A 35 -7.93 9.77 16.24
C GLU A 35 -7.00 9.29 17.34
N VAL A 36 -5.82 8.83 16.94
CA VAL A 36 -4.74 8.47 17.86
C VAL A 36 -4.41 9.77 18.56
N VAL A 37 -5.05 10.01 19.70
CA VAL A 37 -4.70 11.09 20.60
C VAL A 37 -3.32 10.73 21.14
N LEU A 38 -2.29 11.22 20.46
CA LEU A 38 -0.97 11.34 21.04
C LEU A 38 -1.14 12.23 22.28
N VAL A 39 -1.19 11.58 23.45
CA VAL A 39 -1.06 12.28 24.72
C VAL A 39 0.37 12.80 24.79
N ALA A 40 0.56 14.05 24.34
CA ALA A 40 1.78 14.79 24.59
C ALA A 40 1.94 14.94 26.12
N PRO A 41 3.12 14.69 26.69
CA PRO A 41 3.33 14.89 28.11
C PRO A 41 3.13 16.37 28.44
N ALA A 42 2.19 16.64 29.35
CA ALA A 42 1.91 17.96 29.87
C ALA A 42 3.11 18.48 30.66
N THR A 43 3.95 19.30 30.03
CA THR A 43 4.76 20.28 30.77
C THR A 43 3.87 21.47 31.10
N ALA A 44 3.46 21.53 32.36
CA ALA A 44 2.93 22.75 32.94
C ALA A 44 4.01 23.83 32.91
N SER A 45 3.79 24.90 32.14
CA SER A 45 4.34 26.22 32.43
C SER A 45 3.52 27.29 31.71
N ASP A 46 2.73 27.97 32.52
CA ASP A 46 2.41 29.40 32.54
C ASP A 46 2.58 30.28 31.27
N ALA A 47 1.52 31.05 31.01
CA ALA A 47 1.38 32.27 30.19
C ALA A 47 1.55 32.22 28.64
N PRO A 48 0.65 32.88 27.88
CA PRO A 48 0.85 33.12 26.46
C PRO A 48 1.85 34.27 26.30
N SER A 49 3.13 33.96 26.14
CA SER A 49 4.08 34.92 25.57
C SER A 49 3.79 34.98 24.07
N THR A 50 3.16 36.06 23.62
CA THR A 50 3.15 36.43 22.20
C THR A 50 4.61 36.53 21.75
N VAL A 51 5.10 35.53 21.02
CA VAL A 51 6.40 35.59 20.37
C VAL A 51 6.25 36.58 19.22
N THR A 52 6.57 37.84 19.48
CA THR A 52 6.83 38.82 18.44
C THR A 52 7.95 38.26 17.57
N ALA A 53 7.64 37.93 16.32
CA ALA A 53 8.61 37.46 15.36
C ALA A 53 9.70 38.53 15.19
N GLU A 54 10.92 38.25 15.66
CA GLU A 54 12.07 39.11 15.41
C GLU A 54 12.34 39.17 13.91
N PRO A 55 12.63 40.35 13.35
CA PRO A 55 13.02 40.45 11.95
C PRO A 55 14.30 39.65 11.71
N PRO A 56 14.41 38.97 10.55
CA PRO A 56 15.56 38.12 10.25
C PRO A 56 16.86 38.93 10.32
N ARG A 57 17.85 38.40 11.03
CA ARG A 57 19.18 38.99 11.17
C ARG A 57 19.80 39.19 9.78
N LYS A 58 20.09 40.44 9.42
CA LYS A 58 20.78 40.79 8.17
C LYS A 58 22.28 40.63 8.37
N TRP A 59 22.86 39.64 7.72
CA TRP A 59 24.31 39.45 7.69
C TRP A 59 24.98 40.55 6.86
N PRO A 60 26.16 41.05 7.27
CA PRO A 60 26.95 41.95 6.44
C PRO A 60 27.40 41.23 5.15
N ALA A 61 27.38 41.95 4.02
CA ALA A 61 27.83 41.44 2.73
C ALA A 61 29.36 41.26 2.73
N LEU A 62 29.83 40.14 3.27
CA LEU A 62 31.24 39.72 3.23
C LEU A 62 31.67 39.19 1.86
N PHE A 63 30.70 38.95 0.98
CA PHE A 63 30.92 38.58 -0.41
C PHE A 63 30.39 39.73 -1.27
N GLY A 64 31.22 40.20 -2.20
CA GLY A 64 30.82 41.23 -3.17
C GLY A 64 29.56 40.83 -3.92
N GLU A 65 28.76 41.82 -4.33
CA GLU A 65 27.52 41.60 -5.05
C GLU A 65 27.78 40.75 -6.30
N ILE A 66 27.01 39.67 -6.46
CA ILE A 66 27.05 38.86 -7.68
C ILE A 66 26.56 39.76 -8.81
N GLU A 67 27.47 40.18 -9.69
CA GLU A 67 27.14 40.90 -10.90
C GLU A 67 26.28 39.98 -11.78
N PRO A 68 25.01 40.33 -12.07
CA PRO A 68 24.17 39.50 -12.91
C PRO A 68 24.75 39.47 -14.32
N PRO A 69 24.91 38.28 -14.94
CA PRO A 69 25.48 38.19 -16.28
C PRO A 69 24.60 38.92 -17.28
N THR A 70 25.23 39.74 -18.12
CA THR A 70 24.57 40.52 -19.17
C THR A 70 23.78 39.59 -20.11
N PRO A 71 22.53 39.91 -20.47
CA PRO A 71 21.73 39.08 -21.36
C PRO A 71 22.41 38.95 -22.73
N GLN A 72 22.80 37.73 -23.09
CA GLN A 72 23.21 37.43 -24.46
C GLN A 72 21.94 37.31 -25.32
N PRO A 73 21.95 37.80 -26.58
CA PRO A 73 20.86 37.60 -27.51
C PRO A 73 20.67 36.10 -27.80
N PRO A 74 19.43 35.64 -28.09
CA PRO A 74 19.11 34.22 -28.17
C PRO A 74 19.85 33.58 -29.34
N VAL A 75 20.91 32.84 -29.03
CA VAL A 75 21.39 31.77 -29.89
C VAL A 75 20.27 30.74 -29.91
N THR A 76 19.78 30.39 -31.10
CA THR A 76 18.90 29.24 -31.27
C THR A 76 19.69 28.00 -30.84
N GLU A 77 19.49 27.58 -29.60
CA GLU A 77 20.09 26.35 -29.08
C GLU A 77 19.53 25.16 -29.87
N PRO A 78 20.39 24.27 -30.40
CA PRO A 78 19.95 22.95 -30.82
C PRO A 78 19.25 22.26 -29.65
N GLN A 79 18.05 21.72 -29.91
CA GLN A 79 17.32 20.91 -28.93
C GLN A 79 18.26 19.91 -28.25
N PRO A 80 18.24 19.81 -26.90
CA PRO A 80 18.97 18.77 -26.19
C PRO A 80 18.56 17.41 -26.77
N PRO A 81 19.51 16.50 -27.03
CA PRO A 81 19.16 15.13 -27.35
C PRO A 81 18.26 14.59 -26.25
N ALA A 82 17.17 13.92 -26.64
CA ALA A 82 16.27 13.25 -25.73
C ALA A 82 17.09 12.38 -24.74
N PRO A 83 16.72 12.35 -23.44
CA PRO A 83 17.43 11.55 -22.47
C PRO A 83 17.48 10.11 -22.96
N VAL A 84 18.69 9.59 -23.09
CA VAL A 84 18.94 8.18 -23.36
C VAL A 84 18.29 7.42 -22.21
N VAL A 85 17.22 6.70 -22.51
CA VAL A 85 16.61 5.74 -21.58
C VAL A 85 17.68 4.67 -21.35
N GLU A 86 18.43 4.80 -20.25
CA GLU A 86 19.28 3.71 -19.80
C GLU A 86 18.40 2.47 -19.63
N PRO A 87 18.78 1.32 -20.21
CA PRO A 87 18.00 0.11 -20.07
C PRO A 87 17.95 -0.25 -18.59
N GLN A 88 16.79 -0.06 -17.97
CA GLN A 88 16.57 -0.51 -16.60
C GLN A 88 16.84 -2.02 -16.54
N PRO A 89 17.65 -2.46 -15.56
CA PRO A 89 17.96 -3.87 -15.40
C PRO A 89 16.65 -4.67 -15.35
N PRO A 90 16.59 -5.85 -15.98
CA PRO A 90 15.40 -6.69 -15.92
C PRO A 90 15.06 -6.93 -14.44
N ARG A 91 13.80 -6.68 -14.07
CA ARG A 91 13.34 -6.92 -12.71
C ARG A 91 13.55 -8.40 -12.37
N PRO A 92 14.01 -8.72 -11.16
CA PRO A 92 14.23 -10.10 -10.77
C PRO A 92 12.91 -10.90 -10.82
N PRO A 93 12.97 -12.23 -11.00
CA PRO A 93 11.80 -13.07 -10.93
C PRO A 93 11.09 -12.90 -9.59
N ILE A 94 9.76 -12.80 -9.61
CA ILE A 94 8.97 -12.51 -8.41
C ILE A 94 9.07 -13.63 -7.36
N GLU A 95 9.32 -14.87 -7.78
CA GLU A 95 9.63 -16.00 -6.89
C GLU A 95 10.90 -15.75 -6.06
N SER A 96 11.88 -15.01 -6.59
CA SER A 96 13.11 -14.66 -5.88
C SER A 96 12.89 -13.58 -4.81
N LEU A 97 11.77 -12.85 -4.88
CA LEU A 97 11.36 -11.87 -3.88
C LEU A 97 10.60 -12.52 -2.71
N GLY A 98 10.39 -13.83 -2.74
CA GLY A 98 9.74 -14.58 -1.67
C GLY A 98 8.21 -14.61 -1.74
N PHE A 99 7.62 -14.12 -2.83
CA PHE A 99 6.19 -14.33 -3.10
C PHE A 99 5.95 -15.77 -3.50
N ARG A 100 4.92 -16.38 -2.90
CA ARG A 100 4.51 -17.75 -3.16
C ARG A 100 2.99 -17.81 -3.29
N LEU A 101 2.48 -18.40 -4.37
CA LEU A 101 1.05 -18.63 -4.53
C LEU A 101 0.61 -19.77 -3.62
N ARG A 102 -0.24 -19.46 -2.64
CA ARG A 102 -0.83 -20.44 -1.71
C ARG A 102 -2.07 -21.10 -2.28
N GLY A 103 -2.89 -20.32 -2.97
CA GLY A 103 -4.20 -20.79 -3.41
C GLY A 103 -4.90 -19.78 -4.31
N VAL A 104 -5.86 -20.27 -5.07
CA VAL A 104 -6.80 -19.45 -5.84
C VAL A 104 -8.20 -19.71 -5.29
N VAL A 105 -8.91 -18.63 -4.95
CA VAL A 105 -10.27 -18.68 -4.45
C VAL A 105 -11.19 -18.18 -5.55
N ARG A 106 -12.22 -18.96 -5.89
CA ARG A 106 -13.26 -18.58 -6.85
C ARG A 106 -14.59 -18.51 -6.13
N ALA A 107 -15.27 -17.36 -6.19
CA ALA A 107 -16.66 -17.23 -5.78
C ALA A 107 -17.43 -16.49 -6.87
N ASP A 108 -18.47 -17.15 -7.38
CA ASP A 108 -19.26 -16.70 -8.53
C ASP A 108 -18.34 -16.39 -9.74
N ASP A 109 -18.37 -15.15 -10.25
CA ASP A 109 -17.53 -14.66 -11.34
C ASP A 109 -16.22 -13.99 -10.86
N THR A 110 -15.93 -14.01 -9.56
CA THR A 110 -14.73 -13.38 -9.02
C THR A 110 -13.67 -14.41 -8.65
N VAL A 111 -12.45 -14.14 -9.10
CA VAL A 111 -11.27 -14.97 -8.82
C VAL A 111 -10.26 -14.13 -8.04
N TRP A 112 -9.77 -14.70 -6.94
CA TRP A 112 -8.74 -14.13 -6.08
C TRP A 112 -7.55 -15.06 -5.99
N ALA A 113 -6.35 -14.49 -5.93
CA ALA A 113 -5.12 -15.21 -5.65
C ALA A 113 -4.64 -14.88 -4.25
N MET A 114 -4.34 -15.90 -3.46
CA MET A 114 -3.76 -15.77 -2.14
C MET A 114 -2.25 -15.95 -2.25
N VAL A 115 -1.51 -14.89 -1.98
CA VAL A 115 -0.06 -14.85 -2.13
C VAL A 115 0.56 -14.64 -0.76
N SER A 116 1.47 -15.53 -0.37
CA SER A 116 2.26 -15.37 0.85
C SER A 116 3.58 -14.69 0.55
N HIS A 117 3.96 -13.75 1.41
CA HIS A 117 5.23 -13.03 1.40
C HIS A 117 5.82 -13.04 2.83
N PRO A 118 7.14 -12.85 3.05
CA PRO A 118 7.71 -12.77 4.39
C PRO A 118 7.08 -11.71 5.31
N THR A 119 6.41 -10.70 4.74
CA THR A 119 5.68 -9.66 5.50
C THR A 119 4.25 -10.06 5.87
N GLY A 120 3.72 -11.16 5.32
CA GLY A 120 2.38 -11.64 5.58
C GLY A 120 1.70 -12.27 4.35
N GLU A 121 0.46 -12.69 4.55
CA GLU A 121 -0.39 -13.21 3.48
C GLU A 121 -1.30 -12.09 2.96
N GLN A 122 -1.41 -11.99 1.64
CA GLN A 122 -2.24 -10.99 0.97
C GLN A 122 -3.09 -11.65 -0.10
N VAL A 123 -4.26 -11.06 -0.37
CA VAL A 123 -5.22 -11.53 -1.36
C VAL A 123 -5.33 -10.49 -2.46
N PHE A 124 -5.13 -10.92 -3.70
CA PHE A 124 -5.13 -10.04 -4.87
C PHE A 124 -6.18 -10.48 -5.90
N ARG A 125 -6.63 -9.53 -6.71
CA ARG A 125 -7.54 -9.70 -7.84
C ARG A 125 -6.80 -9.46 -9.16
N VAL A 126 -7.46 -9.83 -10.26
CA VAL A 126 -7.02 -9.40 -11.60
C VAL A 126 -7.05 -7.87 -11.67
N GLY A 127 -5.95 -7.28 -12.13
CA GLY A 127 -5.74 -5.84 -12.22
C GLY A 127 -5.11 -5.20 -10.98
N ASP A 128 -4.95 -5.94 -9.87
CA ASP A 128 -4.27 -5.42 -8.69
C ASP A 128 -2.74 -5.39 -8.91
N GLU A 129 -2.08 -4.41 -8.30
CA GLU A 129 -0.62 -4.32 -8.25
C GLU A 129 -0.08 -5.17 -7.10
N LEU A 130 0.81 -6.11 -7.42
CA LEU A 130 1.50 -6.94 -6.44
C LEU A 130 2.66 -6.18 -5.79
N LEU A 131 3.40 -5.44 -6.62
CA LEU A 131 4.47 -4.51 -6.29
C LEU A 131 4.41 -3.34 -7.28
N GLU A 132 5.14 -2.27 -7.00
CA GLU A 132 5.25 -1.11 -7.88
C GLU A 132 5.64 -1.53 -9.31
N GLY A 133 4.72 -1.34 -10.25
CA GLY A 133 4.89 -1.70 -11.66
C GLY A 133 4.75 -3.20 -11.98
N VAL A 134 4.23 -4.03 -11.08
CA VAL A 134 3.87 -5.43 -11.31
C VAL A 134 2.36 -5.58 -11.19
N VAL A 135 1.69 -5.86 -12.30
CA VAL A 135 0.22 -5.99 -12.34
C VAL A 135 -0.18 -7.44 -12.56
N ILE A 136 -1.25 -7.86 -11.90
CA ILE A 136 -1.86 -9.18 -12.13
C ILE A 136 -2.72 -9.13 -13.38
N GLU A 137 -2.30 -9.86 -14.40
CA GLU A 137 -2.99 -9.93 -15.70
C GLU A 137 -4.07 -11.00 -15.71
N ARG A 138 -3.81 -12.17 -15.12
CA ARG A 138 -4.75 -13.29 -15.15
C ARG A 138 -4.56 -14.21 -13.95
N ILE A 139 -5.67 -14.80 -13.48
CA ILE A 139 -5.64 -15.85 -12.46
C ILE A 139 -6.35 -17.07 -13.05
N ASP A 140 -5.64 -18.19 -13.16
CA ASP A 140 -6.17 -19.44 -13.69
C ASP A 140 -5.77 -20.66 -12.85
N GLU A 141 -6.06 -21.86 -13.36
CA GLU A 141 -5.78 -23.13 -12.67
C GLU A 141 -4.29 -23.46 -12.60
N GLN A 142 -3.45 -22.81 -13.42
CA GLN A 142 -2.01 -23.00 -13.40
C GLN A 142 -1.35 -22.09 -12.36
N GLY A 143 -1.98 -20.93 -12.09
CA GLY A 143 -1.59 -20.04 -11.02
C GLY A 143 -1.89 -18.58 -11.33
N LEU A 144 -0.99 -17.71 -10.89
CA LEU A 144 -1.12 -16.26 -10.99
C LEU A 144 -0.21 -15.75 -12.10
N TRP A 145 -0.77 -15.14 -13.14
CA TRP A 145 -0.01 -14.49 -14.21
C TRP A 145 0.17 -13.01 -13.90
N ILE A 146 1.43 -12.57 -13.91
CA ILE A 146 1.86 -11.22 -13.56
C ILE A 146 2.66 -10.64 -14.71
N ASP A 147 2.41 -9.36 -15.03
CA ASP A 147 3.27 -8.57 -15.90
C ASP A 147 4.36 -7.89 -15.07
N ASN A 148 5.62 -8.16 -15.40
CA ASN A 148 6.79 -7.57 -14.73
C ASN A 148 7.33 -6.30 -15.45
N GLY A 149 6.48 -5.60 -16.19
CA GLY A 149 6.77 -4.27 -16.74
C GLY A 149 7.66 -4.25 -17.98
N LYS A 150 7.66 -5.33 -18.76
CA LYS A 150 8.24 -5.42 -20.11
C LYS A 150 7.40 -6.31 -21.04
N ASP A 151 6.09 -6.35 -20.84
CA ASP A 151 5.17 -7.31 -21.48
C ASP A 151 5.59 -8.78 -21.24
N ASP A 152 6.33 -9.03 -20.16
CA ASP A 152 6.84 -10.36 -19.82
C ASP A 152 5.90 -11.01 -18.81
N LEU A 153 4.98 -11.80 -19.34
CA LEU A 153 3.97 -12.50 -18.58
C LEU A 153 4.61 -13.67 -17.83
N THR A 154 4.88 -13.47 -16.54
CA THR A 154 5.47 -14.49 -15.67
C THR A 154 4.36 -15.25 -14.95
N LEU A 155 4.43 -16.58 -14.99
CA LEU A 155 3.54 -17.43 -14.20
C LEU A 155 4.14 -17.63 -12.81
N LEU A 156 3.42 -17.22 -11.78
CA LEU A 156 3.66 -17.63 -10.40
C LEU A 156 2.81 -18.88 -10.13
N GLY A 157 3.46 -20.04 -10.20
CA GLY A 157 2.83 -21.34 -9.96
C GLY A 157 2.60 -21.63 -8.49
N PHE A 158 1.76 -22.64 -8.22
CA PHE A 158 1.57 -23.17 -6.87
C PHE A 158 2.87 -23.79 -6.36
N VAL A 159 3.19 -23.53 -5.09
CA VAL A 159 4.32 -24.19 -4.44
C VAL A 159 3.90 -25.62 -4.08
N THR A 160 4.40 -26.60 -4.82
CA THR A 160 4.37 -28.01 -4.41
C THR A 160 5.31 -28.19 -3.21
N GLU A 161 4.76 -28.54 -2.05
CA GLU A 161 5.55 -29.04 -0.92
C GLU A 161 6.09 -30.46 -1.18
#